data_AF-A0AAW1JRL9-F1
#
_entry.id   AF-A0AAW1JRL9-F1
#
_cell.length_a   1.000
_cell.length_b   1.000
_cell.length_c   1.000
_cell.angle_alpha   90.00
_cell.angle_beta   90.00
_cell.angle_gamma   90.00
#
_symmetry.space_group_name_H-M   'P 1'
#
loop_
_entity.id
_entity.type
_entity.pdbx_description
1 polymer ?
#
loop_
_entity_poly.entity_id
_entity_poly.type
_entity_poly.pdbx_seq_one_letter_code
_entity_poly.pdbx_strand_id
1 'polypeptide(L)'
;MATSKFSAQIHFFLLFTLIIKIKGNEIEHESKYPIVVSTWAFVDAARVAWSVVDAGFSAVDAVVEGCSTCELLQCDGTVGPGGSPNENGETTLDALIMDGATMEVGAVAAMRYVKDDIRAVRLVMQYTEHTLLVGEQASVFAISMGLPGPMNLSSEDSLQKWTKWKENDCQPNFRKNIAPLNSCGPYHPEGRSNFGQTSSYLNLVESDTPKVSQINIHNHDTISMAVIDKAGHVAVGTSTNGATFKIPGRVGDGPIAGSSAYADDEVGACGATGDGDIMMRFLPWSENI
;
A
#
# COMPACT_ATOMS: atom_id res chain seq x y z
N MET A 1 97.81 -14.51 12.68
CA MET A 1 96.79 -14.38 13.75
C MET A 1 95.83 -13.27 13.32
N ALA A 2 94.54 -13.59 13.14
CA ALA A 2 93.38 -12.69 12.91
C ALA A 2 93.45 -11.68 11.74
N THR A 3 92.87 -11.89 10.56
CA THR A 3 91.46 -11.91 10.10
C THR A 3 90.58 -10.69 10.42
N SER A 4 89.96 -10.19 9.32
CA SER A 4 88.69 -9.48 9.16
C SER A 4 88.58 -7.97 9.45
N LYS A 5 88.66 -7.17 8.39
CA LYS A 5 87.74 -6.03 8.15
C LYS A 5 87.37 -5.97 6.68
N PHE A 6 86.35 -6.73 6.30
CA PHE A 6 85.62 -6.56 5.05
C PHE A 6 84.15 -6.86 5.34
N SER A 7 83.25 -6.11 4.71
CA SER A 7 81.79 -6.22 4.80
C SER A 7 81.11 -5.43 5.93
N ALA A 8 81.02 -4.12 5.71
CA ALA A 8 80.03 -3.26 6.36
C ALA A 8 79.26 -2.49 5.26
N GLN A 9 78.60 -3.21 4.35
CA GLN A 9 77.70 -2.59 3.36
C GLN A 9 76.74 -3.59 2.71
N ILE A 10 76.13 -4.51 3.47
CA ILE A 10 75.01 -5.35 2.96
C ILE A 10 74.01 -5.59 4.09
N HIS A 11 73.36 -4.54 4.60
CA HIS A 11 72.20 -4.65 5.51
C HIS A 11 71.08 -3.66 5.12
N PHE A 12 70.94 -3.36 3.83
CA PHE A 12 69.84 -2.50 3.33
C PHE A 12 68.99 -3.14 2.22
N PHE A 13 69.22 -4.41 1.89
CA PHE A 13 68.43 -5.10 0.86
C PHE A 13 68.30 -6.56 1.26
N LEU A 14 67.27 -6.90 2.05
CA LEU A 14 66.64 -8.22 2.09
C LEU A 14 65.40 -8.15 2.99
N LEU A 15 64.28 -8.60 2.41
CA LEU A 15 62.99 -8.85 3.05
C LEU A 15 62.06 -7.65 3.30
N PHE A 16 61.95 -6.83 2.25
CA PHE A 16 60.67 -6.31 1.80
C PHE A 16 59.83 -7.50 1.29
N THR A 17 59.07 -8.20 2.15
CA THR A 17 57.90 -9.06 1.83
C THR A 17 57.47 -9.89 3.05
N LEU A 18 56.76 -9.28 4.00
CA LEU A 18 55.74 -9.99 4.79
C LEU A 18 54.74 -9.01 5.41
N ILE A 19 54.20 -8.10 4.59
CA ILE A 19 52.86 -7.57 4.90
C ILE A 19 51.91 -8.66 4.46
N ILE A 20 51.53 -9.52 5.41
CA ILE A 20 50.37 -10.40 5.26
C ILE A 20 49.22 -9.44 4.98
N LYS A 21 48.85 -9.31 3.70
CA LYS A 21 47.49 -8.94 3.34
C LYS A 21 46.64 -10.03 3.96
N ILE A 22 46.15 -9.79 5.17
CA ILE A 22 44.86 -10.30 5.59
C ILE A 22 43.89 -9.61 4.62
N LYS A 23 43.81 -10.11 3.39
CA LYS A 23 42.54 -10.13 2.70
C LYS A 23 41.72 -11.00 3.63
N GLY A 24 40.99 -10.34 4.52
CA GLY A 24 39.77 -10.93 5.03
C GLY A 24 39.10 -11.51 3.80
N ASN A 25 38.74 -12.78 3.89
CA ASN A 25 37.80 -13.33 2.95
C ASN A 25 36.54 -12.50 3.19
N GLU A 26 36.44 -11.33 2.55
CA GLU A 26 35.16 -10.76 2.20
C GLU A 26 34.54 -11.90 1.41
N ILE A 27 33.70 -12.66 2.10
CA ILE A 27 32.70 -13.47 1.45
C ILE A 27 32.03 -12.45 0.56
N GLU A 28 32.34 -12.48 -0.74
CA GLU A 28 31.51 -11.84 -1.74
C GLU A 28 30.14 -12.47 -1.51
N HIS A 29 29.33 -11.80 -0.69
CA HIS A 29 27.92 -12.09 -0.59
C HIS A 29 27.43 -11.81 -2.00
N GLU A 30 27.21 -12.88 -2.76
CA GLU A 30 26.48 -12.82 -4.01
C GLU A 30 25.25 -11.95 -3.74
N SER A 31 25.17 -10.77 -4.38
CA SER A 31 24.20 -9.75 -3.95
C SER A 31 22.80 -10.27 -4.25
N LYS A 32 22.16 -10.87 -3.25
CA LYS A 32 20.82 -11.48 -3.32
C LYS A 32 19.73 -10.44 -3.60
N TYR A 33 20.07 -9.16 -3.45
CA TYR A 33 19.19 -8.01 -3.56
C TYR A 33 19.71 -7.03 -4.61
N PRO A 34 18.81 -6.24 -5.24
CA PRO A 34 17.45 -5.94 -4.81
C PRO A 34 16.39 -6.99 -5.17
N ILE A 35 15.25 -6.95 -4.49
CA ILE A 35 14.03 -7.71 -4.83
C ILE A 35 12.83 -6.75 -4.83
N VAL A 36 11.94 -6.89 -5.81
CA VAL A 36 10.67 -6.15 -5.90
C VAL A 36 9.56 -7.16 -6.13
N VAL A 37 8.51 -7.10 -5.31
CA VAL A 37 7.29 -7.90 -5.45
C VAL A 37 6.09 -6.96 -5.37
N SER A 38 5.11 -7.14 -6.25
CA SER A 38 3.86 -6.39 -6.19
C SER A 38 2.66 -7.30 -6.41
N THR A 39 1.49 -6.89 -5.93
CA THR A 39 0.23 -7.51 -6.31
C THR A 39 -0.08 -7.25 -7.78
N TRP A 40 -0.76 -8.22 -8.39
CA TRP A 40 -1.27 -8.17 -9.77
C TRP A 40 -0.19 -7.99 -10.86
N ALA A 41 -0.63 -7.97 -12.12
CA ALA A 41 0.24 -7.88 -13.28
C ALA A 41 0.61 -6.42 -13.65
N PHE A 42 0.93 -5.59 -12.64
CA PHE A 42 1.30 -4.18 -12.82
C PHE A 42 2.80 -4.05 -13.15
N VAL A 43 3.20 -4.61 -14.28
CA VAL A 43 4.61 -4.80 -14.65
C VAL A 43 5.39 -3.47 -14.71
N ASP A 44 4.75 -2.38 -15.15
CA ASP A 44 5.41 -1.08 -15.25
C ASP A 44 5.76 -0.51 -13.87
N ALA A 45 4.86 -0.66 -12.88
CA ALA A 45 5.11 -0.27 -11.49
C ALA A 45 6.30 -1.04 -10.90
N ALA A 46 6.31 -2.37 -11.07
CA ALA A 46 7.41 -3.21 -10.61
C ALA A 46 8.75 -2.88 -11.31
N ARG A 47 8.72 -2.56 -12.61
CA ARG A 47 9.92 -2.18 -13.38
C ARG A 47 10.50 -0.85 -12.92
N VAL A 48 9.65 0.14 -12.65
CA VAL A 48 10.09 1.45 -12.15
C VAL A 48 10.71 1.28 -10.76
N ALA A 49 10.04 0.58 -9.84
CA ALA A 49 10.60 0.29 -8.52
C ALA A 49 11.94 -0.43 -8.61
N TRP A 50 12.06 -1.46 -9.47
CA TRP A 50 13.32 -2.14 -9.73
C TRP A 50 14.41 -1.17 -10.19
N SER A 51 14.11 -0.28 -11.15
CA SER A 51 15.09 0.66 -11.67
C SER A 51 15.60 1.64 -10.59
N VAL A 52 14.73 2.06 -9.67
CA VAL A 52 15.06 2.96 -8.56
C VAL A 52 15.97 2.24 -7.56
N VAL A 53 15.57 1.06 -7.09
CA VAL A 53 16.36 0.33 -6.11
C VAL A 53 17.69 -0.20 -6.70
N ASP A 54 17.71 -0.56 -7.98
CA ASP A 54 18.95 -0.96 -8.67
C ASP A 54 19.91 0.22 -8.86
N ALA A 55 19.41 1.44 -9.00
CA ALA A 55 20.23 2.65 -8.98
C ALA A 55 20.82 2.97 -7.58
N GLY A 56 20.48 2.20 -6.54
CA GLY A 56 21.02 2.33 -5.19
C GLY A 56 20.23 3.25 -4.26
N PHE A 57 19.00 3.61 -4.65
CA PHE A 57 18.06 4.31 -3.75
C PHE A 57 17.46 3.35 -2.72
N SER A 58 16.87 3.90 -1.67
CA SER A 58 16.30 3.13 -0.56
C SER A 58 15.08 2.30 -0.98
N ALA A 59 14.77 1.25 -0.21
CA ALA A 59 13.55 0.48 -0.41
C ALA A 59 12.28 1.36 -0.40
N VAL A 60 12.21 2.35 0.49
CA VAL A 60 11.07 3.28 0.55
C VAL A 60 10.95 4.12 -0.70
N ASP A 61 12.06 4.66 -1.22
CA ASP A 61 12.01 5.48 -2.45
C ASP A 61 11.53 4.65 -3.65
N ALA A 62 11.96 3.39 -3.73
CA ALA A 62 11.49 2.45 -4.76
C ALA A 62 10.01 2.12 -4.64
N VAL A 63 9.49 1.92 -3.43
CA VAL A 63 8.04 1.76 -3.16
C VAL A 63 7.27 2.99 -3.63
N VAL A 64 7.73 4.19 -3.28
CA VAL A 64 7.06 5.45 -3.67
C VAL A 64 6.96 5.56 -5.19
N GLU A 65 8.08 5.40 -5.91
CA GLU A 65 8.08 5.57 -7.37
C GLU A 65 7.32 4.43 -8.10
N GLY A 66 7.39 3.21 -7.57
CA GLY A 66 6.62 2.07 -8.10
C GLY A 66 5.12 2.27 -7.94
N CYS A 67 4.64 2.57 -6.74
CA CYS A 67 3.22 2.82 -6.49
C CYS A 67 2.73 4.07 -7.24
N SER A 68 3.50 5.17 -7.25
CA SER A 68 3.14 6.38 -8.02
C SER A 68 3.03 6.13 -9.52
N THR A 69 3.82 5.20 -10.07
CA THR A 69 3.65 4.79 -11.47
C THR A 69 2.27 4.18 -11.68
N CYS A 70 1.79 3.38 -10.73
CA CYS A 70 0.49 2.74 -10.82
C CYS A 70 -0.68 3.71 -10.60
N GLU A 71 -0.54 4.66 -9.68
CA GLU A 71 -1.46 5.78 -9.49
C GLU A 71 -1.62 6.60 -10.79
N LEU A 72 -0.49 6.89 -11.47
CA LEU A 72 -0.47 7.64 -12.72
C LEU A 72 -1.10 6.87 -13.88
N LEU A 73 -0.75 5.60 -14.02
CA LEU A 73 -1.25 4.74 -15.09
C LEU A 73 -2.69 4.25 -14.83
N GLN A 74 -3.23 4.51 -13.64
CA GLN A 74 -4.50 3.97 -13.17
C GLN A 74 -4.56 2.47 -13.44
N CYS A 75 -3.61 1.71 -12.90
CA CYS A 75 -3.56 0.25 -13.12
C CYS A 75 -4.94 -0.34 -12.86
N ASP A 76 -5.53 -0.98 -13.87
CA ASP A 76 -6.90 -1.53 -13.93
C ASP A 76 -8.07 -0.60 -13.52
N GLY A 77 -7.77 0.66 -13.22
CA GLY A 77 -8.71 1.63 -12.71
C GLY A 77 -8.90 1.62 -11.19
N THR A 78 -8.26 0.75 -10.40
CA THR A 78 -8.52 0.69 -8.93
C THR A 78 -7.46 1.39 -8.08
N VAL A 79 -6.44 1.97 -8.72
CA VAL A 79 -5.34 2.68 -8.06
C VAL A 79 -5.28 4.13 -8.55
N GLY A 80 -5.11 5.08 -7.63
CA GLY A 80 -5.07 6.50 -7.94
C GLY A 80 -6.43 7.10 -8.34
N PRO A 81 -6.45 8.28 -9.00
CA PRO A 81 -7.69 9.00 -9.33
C PRO A 81 -8.59 8.21 -10.30
N GLY A 82 -9.89 8.48 -10.23
CA GLY A 82 -10.91 7.88 -11.09
C GLY A 82 -11.39 6.53 -10.57
N GLY A 83 -11.78 5.64 -11.50
CA GLY A 83 -11.86 4.21 -11.20
C GLY A 83 -13.10 3.72 -10.47
N SER A 84 -13.09 3.93 -9.16
CA SER A 84 -14.02 3.38 -8.18
C SER A 84 -14.65 4.51 -7.37
N PRO A 85 -15.66 5.22 -7.92
CA PRO A 85 -16.34 6.29 -7.20
C PRO A 85 -17.16 5.71 -6.03
N ASN A 86 -17.33 6.49 -4.97
CA ASN A 86 -18.26 6.19 -3.88
C ASN A 86 -19.73 6.37 -4.33
N GLU A 87 -20.68 6.11 -3.44
CA GLU A 87 -22.12 6.20 -3.75
C GLU A 87 -22.60 7.63 -4.13
N ASN A 88 -21.78 8.65 -3.84
CA ASN A 88 -21.99 10.05 -4.24
C ASN A 88 -21.27 10.43 -5.56
N GLY A 89 -20.60 9.49 -6.23
CA GLY A 89 -19.88 9.73 -7.48
C GLY A 89 -18.46 10.29 -7.31
N GLU A 90 -17.94 10.26 -6.09
CA GLU A 90 -16.64 10.83 -5.75
C GLU A 90 -15.56 9.76 -5.51
N THR A 91 -14.38 9.96 -6.08
CA THR A 91 -13.19 9.14 -5.79
C THR A 91 -12.46 9.65 -4.54
N THR A 92 -12.08 8.73 -3.67
CA THR A 92 -11.26 8.98 -2.47
C THR A 92 -10.17 7.93 -2.37
N LEU A 93 -8.97 8.33 -1.94
CA LEU A 93 -7.78 7.48 -1.97
C LEU A 93 -7.36 7.06 -0.56
N ASP A 94 -6.89 5.82 -0.45
CA ASP A 94 -6.37 5.19 0.74
C ASP A 94 -4.95 4.66 0.43
N ALA A 95 -3.94 5.04 1.23
CA ALA A 95 -2.56 4.60 1.02
C ALA A 95 -1.76 4.47 2.32
N LEU A 96 -0.69 3.67 2.25
CA LEU A 96 0.23 3.33 3.34
C LEU A 96 1.66 3.19 2.83
N ILE A 97 2.64 3.57 3.64
CA ILE A 97 4.04 3.15 3.54
C ILE A 97 4.49 2.72 4.93
N MET A 98 5.24 1.63 4.99
CA MET A 98 5.96 1.21 6.18
C MET A 98 7.43 0.95 5.84
N ASP A 99 8.33 1.54 6.61
CA ASP A 99 9.76 1.30 6.58
C ASP A 99 10.10 0.22 7.62
N GLY A 100 10.65 -0.92 7.17
CA GLY A 100 10.96 -2.05 8.03
C GLY A 100 12.20 -1.84 8.90
N ALA A 101 13.06 -0.87 8.57
CA ALA A 101 14.25 -0.56 9.35
C ALA A 101 13.92 0.31 10.57
N THR A 102 13.00 1.27 10.40
CA THR A 102 12.64 2.24 11.45
C THR A 102 11.32 1.92 12.14
N MET A 103 10.52 1.02 11.57
CA MET A 103 9.13 0.76 11.91
C MET A 103 8.24 2.00 11.77
N GLU A 104 8.70 3.04 11.07
CA GLU A 104 7.90 4.22 10.78
C GLU A 104 6.82 3.89 9.77
N VAL A 105 5.64 4.46 10.00
CA VAL A 105 4.48 4.29 9.16
C VAL A 105 3.90 5.66 8.84
N GLY A 106 3.64 5.89 7.56
CA GLY A 106 2.74 6.96 7.12
C GLY A 106 1.52 6.36 6.46
N ALA A 107 0.39 7.04 6.59
CA ALA A 107 -0.84 6.65 5.94
C ALA A 107 -1.77 7.84 5.68
N VAL A 108 -2.59 7.72 4.64
CA VAL A 108 -3.72 8.61 4.36
C VAL A 108 -4.97 7.79 4.07
N ALA A 109 -6.13 8.22 4.56
CA ALA A 109 -7.38 7.52 4.29
C ALA A 109 -8.52 8.46 3.91
N ALA A 110 -9.40 8.01 3.02
CA ALA A 110 -10.47 8.78 2.42
C ALA A 110 -9.98 10.15 1.90
N MET A 111 -8.72 10.22 1.44
CA MET A 111 -8.10 11.47 1.01
C MET A 111 -8.76 11.94 -0.28
N ARG A 112 -9.04 13.25 -0.34
CA ARG A 112 -9.68 13.90 -1.48
C ARG A 112 -8.68 14.80 -2.20
N TYR A 113 -9.00 15.21 -3.41
CA TYR A 113 -8.37 16.35 -4.09
C TYR A 113 -6.87 16.33 -4.40
N VAL A 114 -6.13 15.28 -3.99
CA VAL A 114 -4.71 15.07 -4.27
C VAL A 114 -4.58 13.69 -4.90
N LYS A 115 -4.02 13.63 -6.10
CA LYS A 115 -3.94 12.40 -6.90
C LYS A 115 -2.75 11.49 -6.55
N ASP A 116 -1.73 12.04 -5.89
CA ASP A 116 -0.47 11.38 -5.60
C ASP A 116 -0.48 10.93 -4.11
N ASP A 117 -1.28 9.90 -3.80
CA ASP A 117 -1.55 9.45 -2.43
C ASP A 117 -0.34 8.80 -1.76
N ILE A 118 0.44 7.96 -2.43
CA ILE A 118 1.66 7.39 -1.84
C ILE A 118 2.71 8.47 -1.54
N ARG A 119 2.76 9.55 -2.34
CA ARG A 119 3.63 10.71 -2.05
C ARG A 119 3.12 11.50 -0.86
N ALA A 120 1.80 11.68 -0.72
CA ALA A 120 1.21 12.29 0.46
C ALA A 120 1.55 11.50 1.72
N VAL A 121 1.49 10.17 1.64
CA VAL A 121 1.89 9.25 2.71
C VAL A 121 3.36 9.41 3.10
N ARG A 122 4.27 9.49 2.11
CA ARG A 122 5.70 9.74 2.38
C ARG A 122 5.90 11.04 3.17
N LEU A 123 5.11 12.08 2.86
CA LEU A 123 5.16 13.35 3.59
C LEU A 123 4.62 13.22 5.02
N VAL A 124 3.55 12.45 5.24
CA VAL A 124 3.04 12.16 6.60
C VAL A 124 4.13 11.49 7.44
N MET A 125 4.75 10.43 6.89
CA MET A 125 5.80 9.67 7.55
C MET A 125 7.03 10.52 7.88
N GLN A 126 7.43 11.42 6.97
CA GLN A 126 8.66 12.21 7.13
C GLN A 126 8.50 13.47 7.98
N TYR A 127 7.32 14.10 7.98
CA TYR A 127 7.15 15.47 8.49
C TYR A 127 6.11 15.58 9.60
N THR A 128 5.64 14.47 10.15
CA THR A 128 4.72 14.46 11.29
C THR A 128 5.09 13.36 12.27
N GLU A 129 4.73 13.53 13.55
CA GLU A 129 4.78 12.46 14.55
C GLU A 129 3.51 11.58 14.50
N HIS A 130 2.65 11.78 13.49
CA HIS A 130 1.39 11.07 13.32
C HIS A 130 1.52 9.98 12.27
N THR A 131 0.83 8.85 12.50
CA THR A 131 0.82 7.74 11.55
C THR A 131 -0.18 7.92 10.42
N LEU A 132 -1.38 8.42 10.70
CA LEU A 132 -2.50 8.42 9.75
C LEU A 132 -3.24 9.76 9.77
N LEU A 133 -3.39 10.38 8.60
CA LEU A 133 -4.27 11.54 8.37
C LEU A 133 -5.46 11.14 7.48
N VAL A 134 -6.62 11.75 7.68
CA VAL A 134 -7.84 11.33 6.96
C VAL A 134 -8.64 12.46 6.35
N GLY A 135 -9.41 12.14 5.31
CA GLY A 135 -10.39 13.02 4.68
C GLY A 135 -9.76 14.22 3.98
N GLU A 136 -10.53 15.31 3.92
CA GLU A 136 -10.05 16.58 3.34
C GLU A 136 -8.86 17.18 4.11
N GLN A 137 -8.73 16.89 5.40
CA GLN A 137 -7.64 17.43 6.21
C GLN A 137 -6.29 16.78 5.85
N ALA A 138 -6.29 15.53 5.41
CA ALA A 138 -5.11 14.91 4.81
C ALA A 138 -4.71 15.65 3.52
N SER A 139 -5.68 16.05 2.71
CA SER A 139 -5.46 16.84 1.48
C SER A 139 -4.88 18.22 1.78
N VAL A 140 -5.41 18.91 2.78
CA VAL A 140 -4.89 20.22 3.22
C VAL A 140 -3.43 20.12 3.64
N PHE A 141 -3.10 19.09 4.42
CA PHE A 141 -1.72 18.80 4.80
C PHE A 141 -0.84 18.55 3.57
N ALA A 142 -1.22 17.61 2.70
CA ALA A 142 -0.48 17.26 1.48
C ALA A 142 -0.21 18.47 0.58
N ILE A 143 -1.21 19.32 0.37
CA ILE A 143 -1.09 20.55 -0.42
C ILE A 143 -0.18 21.56 0.28
N SER A 144 -0.29 21.71 1.60
CA SER A 144 0.60 22.61 2.36
C SER A 144 2.06 22.18 2.32
N MET A 145 2.31 20.88 2.10
CA MET A 145 3.64 20.29 1.91
C MET A 145 4.13 20.34 0.45
N GLY A 146 3.34 20.91 -0.46
CA GLY A 146 3.74 21.17 -1.85
C GLY A 146 3.19 20.22 -2.91
N LEU A 147 2.31 19.27 -2.54
CA LEU A 147 1.62 18.46 -3.55
C LEU A 147 0.55 19.26 -4.29
N PRO A 148 0.31 18.96 -5.59
CA PRO A 148 -0.67 19.69 -6.38
C PRO A 148 -2.10 19.41 -5.90
N GLY A 149 -2.91 20.46 -5.82
CA GLY A 149 -4.33 20.37 -5.47
C GLY A 149 -4.89 21.74 -5.04
N PRO A 150 -6.20 21.81 -4.73
CA PRO A 150 -7.18 20.74 -4.87
C PRO A 150 -7.56 20.48 -6.34
N MET A 151 -7.81 19.23 -6.72
CA MET A 151 -8.28 18.85 -8.06
C MET A 151 -9.45 17.86 -8.01
N ASN A 152 -10.22 17.74 -9.09
CA ASN A 152 -11.23 16.70 -9.18
C ASN A 152 -10.55 15.35 -9.48
N LEU A 153 -10.76 14.36 -8.61
CA LEU A 153 -10.21 13.02 -8.79
C LEU A 153 -11.10 12.12 -9.65
N SER A 154 -12.35 12.50 -9.95
CA SER A 154 -13.23 11.70 -10.81
C SER A 154 -12.79 11.74 -12.28
N SER A 155 -12.87 10.58 -12.95
CA SER A 155 -12.71 10.44 -14.40
C SER A 155 -14.05 10.31 -15.11
N GLU A 156 -14.08 10.53 -16.43
CA GLU A 156 -15.28 10.30 -17.25
C GLU A 156 -15.81 8.86 -17.08
N ASP A 157 -14.92 7.87 -17.04
CA ASP A 157 -15.28 6.47 -16.79
C ASP A 157 -15.95 6.29 -15.41
N SER A 158 -15.38 6.88 -14.35
CA SER A 158 -15.97 6.80 -13.01
C SER A 158 -17.37 7.43 -12.95
N LEU A 159 -17.57 8.57 -13.62
CA LEU A 159 -18.87 9.25 -13.68
C LEU A 159 -19.89 8.43 -14.46
N GLN A 160 -19.49 7.78 -15.56
CA GLN A 160 -20.35 6.89 -16.32
C GLN A 160 -20.72 5.63 -15.53
N LYS A 161 -19.77 5.01 -14.82
CA LYS A 161 -20.02 3.88 -13.90
C LYS A 161 -21.05 4.26 -12.84
N TRP A 162 -20.86 5.41 -12.19
CA TRP A 162 -21.77 5.92 -11.18
C TRP A 162 -23.16 6.24 -11.76
N THR A 163 -23.23 6.88 -12.93
CA THR A 163 -24.51 7.21 -13.58
C THR A 163 -25.31 5.94 -13.90
N LYS A 164 -24.68 4.93 -14.49
CA LYS A 164 -25.31 3.62 -14.76
C LYS A 164 -25.78 2.93 -13.49
N TRP A 165 -24.99 3.02 -12.42
CA TRP A 165 -25.36 2.45 -11.12
C TRP A 165 -26.56 3.19 -10.49
N LYS A 166 -26.63 4.51 -10.62
CA LYS A 166 -27.78 5.33 -10.21
C LYS A 166 -29.04 4.99 -11.01
N GLU A 167 -28.91 4.78 -12.31
CA GLU A 167 -30.00 4.34 -13.20
C GLU A 167 -30.48 2.92 -12.87
N ASN A 168 -29.60 2.09 -12.31
CA ASN A 168 -29.91 0.75 -11.80
C ASN A 168 -30.30 0.75 -10.30
N ASP A 169 -31.06 1.76 -9.88
CA ASP A 169 -31.58 1.91 -8.52
C ASP A 169 -30.52 1.72 -7.40
N CYS A 170 -29.29 2.17 -7.66
CA CYS A 170 -28.18 2.06 -6.71
C CYS A 170 -27.88 0.61 -6.27
N GLN A 171 -27.96 -0.34 -7.19
CA GLN A 171 -27.64 -1.75 -6.94
C GLN A 171 -26.52 -2.28 -7.86
N PRO A 172 -25.65 -3.18 -7.35
CA PRO A 172 -25.56 -3.64 -5.96
C PRO A 172 -24.97 -2.54 -5.05
N ASN A 173 -25.22 -2.60 -3.74
CA ASN A 173 -24.61 -1.69 -2.77
C ASN A 173 -24.18 -2.39 -1.46
N PHE A 174 -23.44 -1.66 -0.62
CA PHE A 174 -22.91 -2.16 0.66
C PHE A 174 -23.87 -1.98 1.84
N ARG A 175 -25.14 -1.63 1.58
CA ARG A 175 -26.14 -1.45 2.62
C ARG A 175 -26.76 -2.80 3.00
N LYS A 176 -26.95 -3.06 4.29
CA LYS A 176 -27.52 -4.32 4.80
C LYS A 176 -28.63 -4.05 5.80
N ASN A 177 -29.73 -4.82 5.73
CA ASN A 177 -30.88 -4.74 6.64
C ASN A 177 -31.56 -3.35 6.68
N ILE A 178 -31.57 -2.64 5.56
CA ILE A 178 -32.17 -1.31 5.45
C ILE A 178 -32.97 -1.21 4.15
N ALA A 179 -34.11 -0.52 4.22
CA ALA A 179 -34.92 -0.21 3.04
C ALA A 179 -34.66 1.24 2.62
N PRO A 180 -34.49 1.51 1.32
CA PRO A 180 -34.33 2.87 0.85
C PRO A 180 -35.70 3.56 0.75
N LEU A 181 -35.81 4.83 1.15
CA LEU A 181 -37.06 5.60 0.99
C LEU A 181 -37.38 5.93 -0.48
N ASN A 182 -36.35 6.08 -1.31
CA ASN A 182 -36.43 6.17 -2.78
C ASN A 182 -35.54 5.07 -3.40
N SER A 183 -35.20 5.14 -4.69
CA SER A 183 -34.27 4.17 -5.32
C SER A 183 -32.89 4.12 -4.66
N CYS A 184 -32.39 5.26 -4.15
CA CYS A 184 -31.01 5.40 -3.65
C CYS A 184 -30.92 5.96 -2.22
N GLY A 185 -31.96 5.73 -1.41
CA GLY A 185 -32.08 6.29 -0.06
C GLY A 185 -32.84 7.64 0.01
N PRO A 186 -32.77 8.38 1.13
CA PRO A 186 -32.02 8.05 2.33
C PRO A 186 -32.47 6.70 2.93
N TYR A 187 -31.49 5.91 3.36
CA TYR A 187 -31.73 4.57 3.87
C TYR A 187 -32.08 4.60 5.35
N HIS A 188 -33.08 3.82 5.75
CA HIS A 188 -33.49 3.71 7.14
C HIS A 188 -33.44 2.24 7.58
N PRO A 189 -33.09 1.96 8.84
CA PRO A 189 -33.27 0.63 9.40
C PRO A 189 -34.68 0.14 9.12
N GLU A 190 -34.81 -1.08 8.61
CA GLU A 190 -36.12 -1.70 8.53
C GLU A 190 -36.72 -1.70 9.94
N GLY A 191 -37.87 -1.05 10.11
CA GLY A 191 -38.52 -0.97 11.41
C GLY A 191 -38.70 -2.38 11.96
N ARG A 192 -38.27 -2.64 13.20
CA ARG A 192 -38.61 -3.89 13.91
C ARG A 192 -40.13 -3.99 13.98
N SER A 193 -40.75 -4.66 13.02
CA SER A 193 -42.13 -5.09 13.12
C SER A 193 -42.19 -6.13 14.23
N ASN A 194 -42.68 -5.69 15.39
CA ASN A 194 -43.18 -6.51 16.51
C ASN A 194 -42.25 -7.62 17.02
N PHE A 195 -41.40 -7.27 18.00
CA PHE A 195 -40.96 -8.23 19.03
C PHE A 195 -42.18 -8.62 19.88
N GLY A 196 -42.94 -9.58 19.38
CA GLY A 196 -44.18 -10.04 19.99
C GLY A 196 -44.74 -11.24 19.27
N GLN A 197 -44.06 -12.40 19.35
CA GLN A 197 -44.60 -13.68 19.81
C GLN A 197 -43.74 -14.87 19.33
N THR A 198 -43.28 -15.63 20.33
CA THR A 198 -42.93 -17.06 20.34
C THR A 198 -41.91 -17.62 19.35
N SER A 199 -40.77 -18.01 19.92
CA SER A 199 -39.91 -19.14 19.56
C SER A 199 -40.46 -20.09 18.49
N SER A 200 -39.83 -20.05 17.33
CA SER A 200 -39.51 -21.26 16.56
C SER A 200 -38.23 -21.01 15.78
N TYR A 201 -37.09 -21.34 16.40
CA TYR A 201 -35.90 -21.77 15.67
C TYR A 201 -36.33 -22.92 14.76
N LEU A 202 -36.53 -22.65 13.47
CA LEU A 202 -36.57 -23.59 12.34
C LEU A 202 -37.35 -22.92 11.22
N ASN A 203 -36.63 -22.20 10.34
CA ASN A 203 -36.88 -22.03 8.91
C ASN A 203 -35.85 -21.00 8.39
N LEU A 204 -34.57 -21.35 8.47
CA LEU A 204 -33.58 -20.81 7.55
C LEU A 204 -33.85 -21.47 6.20
N VAL A 205 -34.92 -21.03 5.53
CA VAL A 205 -35.01 -21.19 4.08
C VAL A 205 -34.00 -20.19 3.55
N GLU A 206 -32.88 -20.74 3.10
CA GLU A 206 -31.84 -20.08 2.32
C GLU A 206 -32.53 -19.42 1.13
N SER A 207 -32.89 -18.13 1.26
CA SER A 207 -33.28 -17.36 0.08
C SER A 207 -32.01 -17.15 -0.70
N ASP A 208 -31.92 -17.81 -1.85
CA ASP A 208 -30.98 -17.58 -2.95
C ASP A 208 -31.12 -16.15 -3.51
N THR A 209 -30.93 -15.15 -2.67
CA THR A 209 -30.55 -13.80 -3.10
C THR A 209 -29.05 -13.87 -3.38
N PRO A 210 -28.57 -13.48 -4.57
CA PRO A 210 -27.15 -13.53 -4.90
C PRO A 210 -26.35 -12.84 -3.80
N LYS A 211 -25.56 -13.63 -3.07
CA LYS A 211 -24.70 -13.17 -1.99
C LYS A 211 -23.74 -12.12 -2.53
N VAL A 212 -23.82 -10.93 -1.92
CA VAL A 212 -22.73 -9.95 -1.78
C VAL A 212 -22.25 -9.36 -3.11
N SER A 213 -22.13 -8.04 -3.19
CA SER A 213 -21.35 -7.37 -4.24
C SER A 213 -20.02 -8.09 -4.39
N GLN A 214 -19.86 -8.89 -5.45
CA GLN A 214 -18.67 -9.72 -5.60
C GLN A 214 -17.48 -8.80 -5.83
N ILE A 215 -16.73 -8.55 -4.76
CA ILE A 215 -15.37 -8.05 -4.85
C ILE A 215 -14.63 -9.05 -5.73
N ASN A 216 -14.31 -8.58 -6.93
CA ASN A 216 -13.65 -9.34 -7.98
C ASN A 216 -12.42 -8.54 -8.43
N ILE A 217 -11.61 -9.14 -9.30
CA ILE A 217 -10.37 -8.56 -9.89
C ILE A 217 -10.59 -7.25 -10.69
N HIS A 218 -11.80 -6.71 -10.69
CA HIS A 218 -12.13 -5.47 -11.38
C HIS A 218 -12.86 -4.46 -10.46
N ASN A 219 -13.04 -4.79 -9.16
CA ASN A 219 -13.87 -4.02 -8.23
C ASN A 219 -13.25 -3.82 -6.83
N HIS A 220 -12.01 -4.25 -6.58
CA HIS A 220 -11.30 -3.97 -5.32
C HIS A 220 -9.79 -4.19 -5.44
N ASP A 221 -9.23 -3.91 -6.62
CA ASP A 221 -7.83 -4.17 -6.81
C ASP A 221 -7.02 -3.05 -6.13
N THR A 222 -5.86 -3.43 -5.65
CA THR A 222 -5.03 -2.60 -4.78
C THR A 222 -3.61 -2.95 -5.17
N ILE A 223 -2.79 -1.95 -5.43
CA ILE A 223 -1.35 -2.20 -5.52
C ILE A 223 -0.81 -2.27 -4.11
N SER A 224 -0.18 -3.38 -3.78
CA SER A 224 0.73 -3.49 -2.65
C SER A 224 2.08 -3.90 -3.20
N MET A 225 3.14 -3.21 -2.79
CA MET A 225 4.50 -3.42 -3.28
C MET A 225 5.46 -3.53 -2.12
N ALA A 226 6.20 -4.64 -2.07
CA ALA A 226 7.30 -4.87 -1.15
C ALA A 226 8.64 -4.80 -1.90
N VAL A 227 9.60 -4.09 -1.32
CA VAL A 227 10.95 -3.93 -1.87
C VAL A 227 11.97 -4.30 -0.81
N ILE A 228 13.01 -5.02 -1.23
CA ILE A 228 14.24 -5.22 -0.46
C ILE A 228 15.36 -4.54 -1.25
N ASP A 229 16.05 -3.59 -0.64
CA ASP A 229 17.12 -2.85 -1.29
C ASP A 229 18.48 -3.54 -1.24
N LYS A 230 19.49 -2.92 -1.86
CA LYS A 230 20.85 -3.49 -1.95
C LYS A 230 21.54 -3.65 -0.60
N ALA A 231 21.13 -2.90 0.42
CA ALA A 231 21.62 -3.05 1.78
C ALA A 231 20.86 -4.12 2.57
N GLY A 232 19.74 -4.62 2.02
CA GLY A 232 18.87 -5.59 2.66
C GLY A 232 17.74 -4.96 3.48
N HIS A 233 17.58 -3.63 3.44
CA HIS A 233 16.47 -2.96 4.11
C HIS A 233 15.17 -3.21 3.35
N VAL A 234 14.08 -3.42 4.08
CA VAL A 234 12.77 -3.75 3.54
C VAL A 234 11.80 -2.59 3.72
N ALA A 235 10.99 -2.35 2.70
CA ALA A 235 9.88 -1.42 2.78
C ALA A 235 8.67 -1.99 2.05
N VAL A 236 7.50 -1.53 2.46
CA VAL A 236 6.26 -1.87 1.78
C VAL A 236 5.37 -0.65 1.63
N GLY A 237 4.57 -0.62 0.57
CA GLY A 237 3.53 0.38 0.41
C GLY A 237 2.31 -0.15 -0.30
N THR A 238 1.21 0.56 -0.10
CA THR A 238 -0.11 0.24 -0.63
C THR A 238 -0.79 1.51 -1.13
N SER A 239 -1.48 1.44 -2.28
CA SER A 239 -2.38 2.50 -2.77
C SER A 239 -3.63 1.87 -3.39
N THR A 240 -4.79 2.47 -3.12
CA THR A 240 -6.09 2.07 -3.65
C THR A 240 -7.10 3.21 -3.64
N ASN A 241 -8.03 3.21 -4.60
CA ASN A 241 -9.24 4.03 -4.52
C ASN A 241 -10.42 3.31 -3.85
N GLY A 242 -10.22 2.06 -3.41
CA GLY A 242 -11.13 1.25 -2.62
C GLY A 242 -12.30 0.67 -3.42
N ALA A 243 -13.31 0.17 -2.69
CA ALA A 243 -14.44 -0.52 -3.32
C ALA A 243 -15.35 0.43 -4.13
N THR A 244 -15.71 0.02 -5.35
CA THR A 244 -16.64 0.76 -6.21
C THR A 244 -18.02 0.87 -5.56
N PHE A 245 -18.57 2.08 -5.50
CA PHE A 245 -19.83 2.45 -4.82
C PHE A 245 -19.80 2.28 -3.31
N LYS A 246 -18.60 2.33 -2.69
CA LYS A 246 -18.46 2.37 -1.24
C LYS A 246 -19.29 3.51 -0.63
N ILE A 247 -19.74 3.30 0.60
CA ILE A 247 -20.39 4.35 1.39
C ILE A 247 -19.36 5.49 1.59
N PRO A 248 -19.72 6.78 1.39
CA PRO A 248 -18.82 7.89 1.63
C PRO A 248 -18.21 7.83 3.03
N GLY A 249 -16.89 7.99 3.11
CA GLY A 249 -16.12 7.83 4.36
C GLY A 249 -15.71 6.39 4.68
N ARG A 250 -16.09 5.38 3.88
CA ARG A 250 -15.55 4.02 4.01
C ARG A 250 -14.06 4.03 3.68
N VAL A 251 -13.29 3.51 4.62
CA VAL A 251 -11.85 3.23 4.50
C VAL A 251 -11.66 1.72 4.50
N GLY A 252 -10.83 1.22 3.58
CA GLY A 252 -10.48 -0.20 3.52
C GLY A 252 -9.31 -0.57 4.42
N ASP A 253 -8.71 -1.73 4.16
CA ASP A 253 -7.43 -2.15 4.75
C ASP A 253 -6.24 -1.34 4.22
N GLY A 254 -6.33 -0.80 3.00
CA GLY A 254 -5.28 -0.06 2.30
C GLY A 254 -4.36 0.82 3.17
N PRO A 255 -4.89 1.70 4.05
CA PRO A 255 -4.10 2.60 4.87
C PRO A 255 -3.80 2.06 6.29
N ILE A 256 -4.04 0.78 6.55
CA ILE A 256 -3.96 0.16 7.88
C ILE A 256 -2.75 -0.79 7.93
N ALA A 257 -1.69 -0.39 8.63
CA ALA A 257 -0.53 -1.23 8.90
C ALA A 257 -0.95 -2.53 9.61
N GLY A 258 -0.36 -3.66 9.18
CA GLY A 258 -0.72 -5.00 9.65
C GLY A 258 -1.99 -5.59 9.00
N SER A 259 -2.79 -4.76 8.31
CA SER A 259 -3.91 -5.22 7.49
C SER A 259 -3.55 -5.27 6.01
N SER A 260 -3.25 -4.13 5.38
CA SER A 260 -2.87 -4.10 3.97
C SER A 260 -1.43 -4.53 3.77
N ALA A 261 -0.52 -4.04 4.61
CA ALA A 261 0.89 -4.33 4.48
C ALA A 261 1.63 -4.22 5.81
N TYR A 262 2.78 -4.89 5.89
CA TYR A 262 3.70 -4.84 7.03
C TYR A 262 5.14 -5.09 6.57
N ALA A 263 6.11 -4.42 7.19
CA ALA A 263 7.53 -4.55 6.90
C ALA A 263 8.35 -4.52 8.21
N ASP A 264 9.32 -5.43 8.32
CA ASP A 264 10.27 -5.53 9.42
C ASP A 264 11.59 -6.09 8.86
N ASP A 265 12.69 -5.36 9.01
CA ASP A 265 14.01 -5.76 8.51
C ASP A 265 14.51 -7.10 9.06
N GLU A 266 14.10 -7.47 10.28
CA GLU A 266 14.52 -8.71 10.94
C GLU A 266 13.76 -9.93 10.40
N VAL A 267 12.62 -9.73 9.73
CA VAL A 267 11.72 -10.83 9.32
C VAL A 267 11.37 -10.78 7.83
N GLY A 268 10.88 -9.65 7.32
CA GLY A 268 10.52 -9.45 5.92
C GLY A 268 9.39 -8.44 5.70
N ALA A 269 8.84 -8.44 4.49
CA ALA A 269 7.75 -7.55 4.10
C ALA A 269 6.63 -8.33 3.37
N CYS A 270 5.39 -7.88 3.56
CA CYS A 270 4.19 -8.51 3.02
C CYS A 270 3.11 -7.49 2.67
N GLY A 271 2.24 -7.84 1.72
CA GLY A 271 1.20 -6.99 1.19
C GLY A 271 -0.02 -7.78 0.74
N ALA A 272 -1.22 -7.23 0.95
CA ALA A 272 -2.52 -7.82 0.64
C ALA A 272 -3.30 -7.02 -0.40
N THR A 273 -4.28 -7.68 -1.00
CA THR A 273 -5.29 -7.11 -1.90
C THR A 273 -6.57 -7.96 -1.78
N GLY A 274 -7.73 -7.42 -2.17
CA GLY A 274 -9.04 -8.05 -2.03
C GLY A 274 -9.87 -7.40 -0.92
N ASP A 275 -10.91 -8.06 -0.41
CA ASP A 275 -11.90 -7.43 0.46
C ASP A 275 -11.32 -6.83 1.77
N GLY A 276 -11.08 -5.52 1.74
CA GLY A 276 -10.52 -4.81 2.88
C GLY A 276 -11.34 -4.86 4.15
N ASP A 277 -12.67 -5.03 4.07
CA ASP A 277 -13.52 -5.16 5.26
C ASP A 277 -13.39 -6.55 5.91
N ILE A 278 -12.91 -7.55 5.16
CA ILE A 278 -12.52 -8.85 5.68
C ILE A 278 -11.07 -8.81 6.20
N MET A 279 -10.14 -8.22 5.45
CA MET A 279 -8.72 -8.13 5.85
C MET A 279 -8.56 -7.43 7.21
N MET A 280 -9.26 -6.31 7.42
CA MET A 280 -9.22 -5.58 8.70
C MET A 280 -9.73 -6.38 9.90
N ARG A 281 -10.50 -7.46 9.70
CA ARG A 281 -10.98 -8.30 10.82
C ARG A 281 -9.92 -9.25 11.34
N PHE A 282 -8.95 -9.60 10.52
CA PHE A 282 -7.98 -10.65 10.80
C PHE A 282 -6.55 -10.13 10.87
N LEU A 283 -6.27 -8.93 10.36
CA LEU A 283 -4.93 -8.31 10.34
C LEU A 283 -3.85 -9.34 9.93
N PRO A 284 -3.93 -9.88 8.69
CA PRO A 284 -3.20 -11.08 8.29
C PRO A 284 -1.67 -10.97 8.41
N TRP A 285 -1.14 -9.76 8.58
CA TRP A 285 0.29 -9.48 8.62
C TRP A 285 0.82 -9.07 9.99
N SER A 286 -0.05 -8.89 11.00
CA SER A 286 0.38 -8.53 12.36
C SER A 286 0.43 -9.72 13.32
N GLU A 287 -0.09 -10.89 12.94
CA GLU A 287 -0.09 -12.08 13.81
C GLU A 287 1.16 -12.96 13.60
N ASN A 288 2.04 -12.97 14.61
CA ASN A 288 3.25 -13.81 14.75
C ASN A 288 4.46 -13.43 13.88
N ILE A 289 4.81 -12.14 13.88
CA ILE A 289 6.19 -11.68 13.64
C ILE A 289 6.87 -11.50 15.00
#